data_AF-T1B6T8-F1
#
_entry.id   AF-T1B6T8-F1
#
_cell.length_a   1.000
_cell.length_b   1.000
_cell.length_c   1.000
_cell.angle_alpha   90.00
_cell.angle_beta   90.00
_cell.angle_gamma   90.00
#
_symmetry.space_group_name_H-M   'P 1'
#
loop_
_entity.id
_entity.type
_entity.pdbx_description
1 polymer ?
#
loop_
_entity_poly.entity_id
_entity_poly.type
_entity_poly.pdbx_seq_one_letter_code
_entity_poly.pdbx_strand_id
1 'polypeptide(L)'
;QAKRAVAPLVVSRVKVMAKLDIAEKRLPQDGRISLRVAGRAVDVRVSTIPAGYGERVVLRILDKQAGRLELTALGMNPRTESLIDELIHKPHGILLVTGPTGSGKTTTLYAAL
;
A
#
# COMPACT_ATOMS: atom_id res chain seq x y z
N GLN A 1 -22.10 21.26 16.90
CA GLN A 1 -22.61 21.34 15.50
C GLN A 1 -21.53 21.60 14.44
N ALA A 2 -20.40 22.27 14.74
CA ALA A 2 -19.37 22.64 13.74
C ALA A 2 -18.58 21.49 13.06
N LYS A 3 -18.46 20.31 13.67
CA LYS A 3 -17.59 19.22 13.16
C LYS A 3 -18.04 18.57 11.83
N ARG A 4 -19.31 18.71 11.41
CA ARG A 4 -19.83 18.07 10.18
C ARG A 4 -19.60 18.87 8.89
N ALA A 5 -19.39 20.18 8.96
CA ALA A 5 -19.25 21.04 7.78
C ALA A 5 -17.91 20.87 7.04
N VAL A 6 -16.89 20.34 7.73
CA VAL A 6 -15.51 20.24 7.19
C VAL A 6 -15.32 19.00 6.31
N ALA A 7 -16.09 17.93 6.52
CA ALA A 7 -15.90 16.66 5.84
C ALA A 7 -15.97 16.76 4.29
N PRO A 8 -16.95 17.47 3.68
CA PRO A 8 -17.01 17.62 2.22
C PRO A 8 -15.80 18.37 1.64
N LEU A 9 -15.27 19.36 2.37
CA LEU A 9 -14.11 20.15 1.94
C LEU A 9 -12.83 19.30 1.94
N VAL A 10 -12.66 18.47 2.97
CA VAL A 10 -11.53 17.53 3.06
C VAL A 10 -11.59 16.49 1.94
N VAL A 11 -12.77 15.91 1.68
CA VAL A 11 -12.96 14.93 0.60
C VAL A 11 -12.64 15.56 -0.75
N SER A 12 -13.14 16.76 -1.02
CA SER A 12 -12.84 17.50 -2.26
C SER A 12 -11.33 17.74 -2.42
N ARG A 13 -10.64 18.17 -1.35
CA ARG A 13 -9.18 18.38 -1.40
C ARG A 13 -8.42 17.10 -1.71
N VAL A 14 -8.80 15.98 -1.08
CA VAL A 14 -8.18 14.67 -1.35
C VAL A 14 -8.41 14.25 -2.79
N LYS A 15 -9.63 14.40 -3.31
CA LYS A 15 -9.96 14.08 -4.71
C LYS A 15 -9.14 14.88 -5.70
N VAL A 16 -9.00 16.19 -5.50
CA VAL A 16 -8.13 17.04 -6.34
C VAL A 16 -6.69 16.53 -6.33
N MET A 17 -6.13 16.26 -5.15
CA MET A 17 -4.74 15.80 -5.02
C MET A 17 -4.53 14.45 -5.71
N ALA A 18 -5.54 13.58 -5.70
CA ALA A 18 -5.51 12.25 -6.31
C ALA A 18 -5.99 12.23 -7.77
N LYS A 19 -6.30 13.38 -8.37
CA LYS A 19 -6.88 13.53 -9.73
C LYS A 19 -8.20 12.77 -9.93
N LEU A 20 -9.06 12.78 -8.92
CA LEU A 20 -10.39 12.16 -8.92
C LEU A 20 -11.47 13.19 -9.25
N ASP A 21 -12.61 12.72 -9.75
CA ASP A 21 -13.76 13.56 -10.05
C ASP A 21 -14.48 13.98 -8.75
N ILE A 22 -14.50 15.29 -8.50
CA ILE A 22 -15.11 15.91 -7.31
C ILE A 22 -16.64 15.92 -7.43
N ALA A 23 -17.17 15.99 -8.64
CA ALA A 23 -18.60 16.02 -8.90
C ALA A 23 -19.22 14.64 -8.69
N GLU A 24 -18.51 13.57 -9.06
CA GLU A 24 -18.97 12.20 -8.84
C GLU A 24 -18.81 11.77 -7.38
N LYS A 25 -19.92 11.39 -6.73
CA LYS A 25 -19.99 10.99 -5.31
C LYS A 25 -20.75 9.68 -5.09
N ARG A 26 -21.27 9.09 -6.18
CA ARG A 26 -22.15 7.90 -6.18
C ARG A 26 -21.41 6.63 -6.57
N LEU A 27 -20.21 6.76 -7.15
CA LEU A 27 -19.36 5.64 -7.54
C LEU A 27 -18.07 5.62 -6.72
N PRO A 28 -17.53 4.43 -6.41
CA PRO A 28 -16.18 4.32 -5.88
C PRO A 28 -15.15 4.93 -6.84
N GLN A 29 -14.10 5.55 -6.29
CA GLN A 29 -13.00 6.09 -7.08
C GLN A 29 -11.67 5.76 -6.41
N ASP A 30 -10.66 5.42 -7.22
CA ASP A 30 -9.32 5.10 -6.75
C ASP A 30 -8.29 5.98 -7.47
N GLY A 31 -7.33 6.49 -6.70
CA GLY A 31 -6.30 7.41 -7.19
C GLY A 31 -4.99 7.27 -6.45
N ARG A 32 -4.01 8.08 -6.85
CA ARG A 32 -2.70 8.15 -6.20
C ARG A 32 -2.28 9.59 -6.00
N ILE A 33 -1.61 9.84 -4.89
CA ILE A 33 -0.95 11.11 -4.59
C ILE A 33 0.52 10.80 -4.36
N SER A 34 1.40 11.35 -5.19
CA SER A 34 2.84 11.33 -4.93
C SER A 34 3.24 12.66 -4.31
N LEU A 35 3.82 12.62 -3.11
CA LEU A 35 4.15 13.81 -2.33
C LEU A 35 5.49 13.63 -1.61
N ARG A 36 6.16 14.73 -1.28
CA ARG A 36 7.35 14.73 -0.42
C ARG A 36 6.97 15.24 0.95
N VAL A 37 7.20 14.44 1.99
CA VAL A 37 6.97 14.82 3.40
C VAL A 37 8.27 14.63 4.16
N ALA A 38 8.71 15.66 4.87
CA ALA A 38 9.96 15.65 5.62
C ALA A 38 11.16 15.11 4.80
N GLY A 39 11.25 15.52 3.53
CA GLY A 39 12.30 15.09 2.60
C GLY A 39 12.11 13.69 1.99
N ARG A 40 11.15 12.89 2.46
CA ARG A 40 10.89 11.52 1.97
C ARG A 40 9.81 11.50 0.89
N ALA A 41 10.05 10.75 -0.17
CA ALA A 41 9.06 10.51 -1.21
C ALA A 41 8.05 9.45 -0.74
N VAL A 42 6.79 9.85 -0.64
CA VAL A 42 5.69 9.01 -0.19
C VAL A 42 4.68 8.87 -1.33
N ASP A 43 4.24 7.63 -1.59
CA ASP A 43 3.12 7.37 -2.48
C ASP A 43 1.89 7.04 -1.64
N VAL A 44 0.80 7.78 -1.83
CA VAL A 44 -0.45 7.53 -1.12
C VAL A 44 -1.46 6.99 -2.11
N ARG A 45 -1.96 5.78 -1.87
CA ARG A 45 -3.14 5.28 -2.58
C ARG A 45 -4.39 5.82 -1.90
N VAL A 46 -5.30 6.34 -2.70
CA VAL A 46 -6.55 6.94 -2.24
C VAL A 46 -7.69 6.11 -2.78
N SER A 47 -8.67 5.82 -1.93
CA SER A 47 -9.94 5.22 -2.33
C SER A 47 -11.09 5.99 -1.69
N THR A 48 -12.09 6.38 -2.47
CA THR A 48 -13.30 7.04 -1.99
C THR A 48 -14.50 6.17 -2.30
N ILE A 49 -15.35 5.89 -1.31
CA ILE A 49 -16.56 5.06 -1.47
C ILE A 49 -17.78 5.83 -0.94
N PRO A 50 -18.92 5.82 -1.64
CA PRO A 50 -20.17 6.40 -1.12
C PRO A 50 -20.59 5.75 0.21
N ALA A 51 -21.05 6.56 1.15
CA ALA A 51 -21.48 6.15 2.48
C ALA A 51 -22.71 6.94 2.95
N GLY A 52 -23.42 6.48 3.98
CA GLY A 52 -24.68 7.07 4.42
C GLY A 52 -24.63 8.56 4.81
N TYR A 53 -23.45 9.09 5.16
CA TYR A 53 -23.25 10.51 5.52
C TYR A 53 -22.26 11.24 4.59
N GLY A 54 -22.11 10.79 3.34
CA GLY A 54 -21.21 11.40 2.35
C GLY A 54 -20.26 10.37 1.76
N GLU A 55 -18.96 10.63 1.79
CA GLU A 55 -17.95 9.72 1.24
C GLU A 55 -17.00 9.25 2.33
N ARG A 56 -16.69 7.96 2.32
CA ARG A 56 -15.62 7.38 3.13
C ARG A 56 -14.34 7.41 2.30
N VAL A 57 -13.30 8.04 2.84
CA VAL A 57 -11.98 8.15 2.21
C VAL A 57 -11.01 7.25 2.95
N VAL A 58 -10.29 6.41 2.22
CA VAL A 58 -9.21 5.55 2.74
C VAL A 58 -7.90 5.99 2.08
N LEU A 59 -6.90 6.29 2.90
CA LEU A 59 -5.54 6.62 2.45
C LEU A 59 -4.61 5.49 2.89
N ARG A 60 -3.92 4.87 1.93
CA ARG A 60 -2.86 3.91 2.21
C ARG A 60 -1.53 4.54 1.85
N ILE A 61 -0.72 4.78 2.88
CA ILE A 61 0.62 5.34 2.75
C ILE A 61 1.59 4.22 2.38
N LEU A 62 2.35 4.43 1.32
CA LEU A 62 3.41 3.54 0.86
C LEU A 62 4.72 4.33 0.92
N ASP A 63 5.62 3.88 1.78
CA ASP A 63 6.97 4.42 1.82
C ASP A 63 7.79 3.80 0.67
N LYS A 64 8.34 4.65 -0.20
CA LYS A 64 9.22 4.21 -1.30
C LYS A 64 10.63 3.84 -0.81
N GLN A 65 10.95 4.10 0.45
CA GLN A 65 12.26 3.84 1.07
C GLN A 65 12.34 2.47 1.76
N ALA A 66 11.37 1.57 1.58
CA ALA A 66 11.62 0.16 1.86
C ALA A 66 12.71 -0.31 0.88
N GLY A 67 13.98 -0.16 1.28
CA GLY A 67 15.15 -0.52 0.49
C GLY A 67 15.12 -2.00 0.12
N ARG A 68 16.09 -2.44 -0.71
CA ARG A 68 16.31 -3.87 -0.92
C ARG A 68 16.43 -4.54 0.44
N LEU A 69 15.48 -5.42 0.72
CA LEU A 69 15.49 -6.23 1.93
C LEU A 69 16.29 -7.47 1.60
N GLU A 70 17.30 -7.77 2.42
CA GLU A 70 17.98 -9.05 2.32
C GLU A 70 17.10 -10.13 2.97
N LEU A 71 17.09 -11.35 2.42
CA LEU A 71 16.34 -12.47 2.98
C LEU A 71 16.71 -12.73 4.46
N THR A 72 18.00 -12.56 4.78
CA THR A 72 18.58 -12.65 6.14
C THR A 72 17.95 -11.68 7.14
N ALA A 73 17.43 -10.54 6.68
CA ALA A 73 16.83 -9.51 7.52
C ALA A 73 15.36 -9.79 7.87
N LEU A 74 14.76 -10.85 7.31
CA LEU A 74 13.34 -11.17 7.51
C LEU A 74 13.05 -11.94 8.80
N GLY A 75 14.10 -12.34 9.55
CA GLY A 75 13.96 -13.04 10.82
C GLY A 75 13.42 -14.46 10.68
N MET A 76 13.75 -15.13 9.57
CA MET A 76 13.39 -16.53 9.38
C MET A 76 14.20 -17.44 10.31
N ASN A 77 13.68 -18.64 10.58
CA ASN A 77 14.50 -19.68 11.18
C ASN A 77 15.69 -19.98 10.24
N PRO A 78 16.93 -20.12 10.73
CA PRO A 78 18.10 -20.37 9.88
C PRO A 78 17.94 -21.55 8.92
N ARG A 79 17.25 -22.63 9.34
CA ARG A 79 16.99 -23.79 8.46
C ARG A 79 16.04 -23.44 7.32
N THR A 80 15.01 -22.64 7.59
CA THR A 80 14.04 -22.20 6.59
C THR A 80 14.67 -21.23 5.62
N GLU A 81 15.51 -20.31 6.12
CA GLU A 81 16.26 -19.38 5.31
C GLU A 81 17.18 -20.09 4.31
N SER A 82 18.01 -21.03 4.79
CA SER A 82 18.90 -21.81 3.91
C SER A 82 18.13 -22.64 2.87
N LEU A 83 16.98 -23.20 3.25
CA LEU A 83 16.12 -23.93 2.32
C LEU A 83 15.56 -23.01 1.23
N ILE A 84 15.09 -21.82 1.60
CA ILE A 84 14.55 -20.85 0.65
C ILE A 84 15.67 -20.35 -0.26
N ASP A 85 16.84 -20.03 0.29
CA ASP A 85 18.02 -19.61 -0.47
C ASP A 85 18.42 -20.67 -1.51
N GLU A 86 18.43 -21.96 -1.14
CA GLU A 86 18.67 -23.04 -2.12
C GLU A 86 17.58 -23.10 -3.19
N LEU A 87 16.31 -22.97 -2.81
CA LEU A 87 15.16 -23.09 -3.72
C LEU A 87 15.12 -21.97 -4.76
N ILE A 88 15.44 -20.72 -4.38
CA ILE A 88 15.38 -19.56 -5.28
C ILE A 88 16.49 -19.59 -6.34
N HIS A 89 17.59 -20.30 -6.06
CA HIS A 89 18.70 -20.49 -7.01
C HIS A 89 18.51 -21.69 -7.95
N LYS A 90 17.42 -22.46 -7.83
CA LYS A 90 17.14 -23.57 -8.78
C LYS A 90 16.81 -22.99 -10.17
N PRO A 91 17.31 -23.60 -11.25
CA PRO A 91 17.16 -23.06 -12.62
C PRO A 91 15.70 -23.02 -13.10
N HIS A 92 14.83 -23.86 -12.51
CA HIS A 92 13.40 -23.92 -12.80
C HIS A 92 12.63 -24.50 -11.62
N GLY A 93 11.41 -24.02 -11.42
CA GLY A 93 10.51 -24.46 -10.35
C GLY A 93 9.45 -23.41 -10.04
N ILE A 94 8.48 -23.75 -9.20
CA ILE A 94 7.46 -22.82 -8.71
C ILE A 94 7.56 -22.75 -7.19
N LEU A 95 7.82 -21.56 -6.66
CA LEU A 95 7.78 -21.27 -5.23
C LEU A 95 6.49 -20.51 -4.90
N LEU A 96 5.64 -21.08 -4.05
CA LEU A 96 4.37 -20.46 -3.65
C LEU A 96 4.48 -19.83 -2.26
N VAL A 97 4.42 -18.50 -2.20
CA VAL A 97 4.39 -17.75 -0.95
C VAL A 97 2.95 -17.42 -0.59
N THR A 98 2.41 -18.12 0.42
CA THR A 98 0.99 -18.03 0.81
C THR A 98 0.82 -17.36 2.17
N GLY A 99 -0.41 -16.93 2.49
CA GLY A 99 -0.76 -16.25 3.75
C GLY A 99 -1.78 -15.12 3.58
N PRO A 100 -2.40 -14.65 4.68
CA PRO A 100 -3.44 -13.62 4.65
C PRO A 100 -2.90 -12.22 4.25
N THR A 101 -3.78 -11.27 3.97
CA THR A 101 -3.37 -9.88 3.65
C THR A 101 -2.52 -9.29 4.78
N GLY A 102 -1.39 -8.68 4.43
CA GLY A 102 -0.46 -8.09 5.42
C GLY A 102 0.57 -9.06 6.03
N SER A 103 0.56 -10.35 5.66
CA SER A 103 1.50 -11.34 6.21
C SER A 103 2.95 -11.28 5.68
N GLY A 104 3.34 -10.20 5.02
CA GLY A 104 4.72 -10.05 4.51
C GLY A 104 5.05 -10.77 3.19
N LYS A 105 4.10 -11.41 2.50
CA LYS A 105 4.38 -12.14 1.23
C LYS A 105 5.15 -11.33 0.20
N THR A 106 4.72 -10.10 -0.07
CA THR A 106 5.38 -9.20 -1.02
C THR A 106 6.79 -8.89 -0.55
N THR A 107 6.96 -8.57 0.74
CA THR A 107 8.26 -8.34 1.37
C THR A 107 9.21 -9.52 1.19
N THR A 108 8.74 -10.75 1.44
CA THR A 108 9.52 -11.97 1.26
C THR A 108 9.92 -12.20 -0.20
N LEU A 109 9.00 -12.02 -1.14
CA LEU A 109 9.29 -12.18 -2.57
C LEU A 109 10.29 -11.13 -3.07
N TYR A 110 10.17 -9.87 -2.64
CA TYR A 110 11.11 -8.83 -3.03
C TYR A 110 12.51 -9.03 -2.42
N ALA A 111 12.62 -9.70 -1.29
CA ALA A 111 13.90 -10.01 -0.66
C ALA A 111 14.61 -11.22 -1.27
N ALA A 112 13.88 -12.05 -2.01
CA ALA A 112 14.38 -13.22 -2.71
C ALA A 112 14.80 -12.94 -4.17
N LEU A 113 14.62 -11.70 -4.65
CA LEU A 113 14.97 -11.22 -6.00
C LEU A 113 16.23 -10.36 -5.97
#